data_AF-A0AAW0UGF6-F1
#
_entry.id   AF-A0AAW0UGF6-F1
#
_cell.length_a   1.000
_cell.length_b   1.000
_cell.length_c   1.000
_cell.angle_alpha   90.00
_cell.angle_beta   90.00
_cell.angle_gamma   90.00
#
_symmetry.space_group_name_H-M   'P 1'
#
loop_
_entity.id
_entity.type
_entity.pdbx_description
1 polymer ?
#
loop_
_entity_poly.entity_id
_entity_poly.type
_entity_poly.pdbx_seq_one_letter_code
_entity_poly.pdbx_strand_id
1 'polypeptide(L)'
;MTWQDYPEVMAAHRDHKHYVDWSLTSTATILASKFPAHHVLVIKPSRMERKTFSCYDNFVSSNSVGAPTHEPRVTALSHLATLIPEALRKAQALHTNTREEIPTVHQSCDSSQSSCINNPHEWGTSDPQYCAANIPLWLKNYFEETDLDEIILIGFSKGCVVLNQIITELHALMTVESLQNKQTVNFIDKVHNMYWLDGGHAGGRNTWITSPSILKSLAAQQHISIHIHVTPYQVHDEFRPWIGKECKSFYDILRRAGAKVDYLLHFEEESPSLLWHFRILNNFI
;
A
#
# COMPACT_ATOMS: atom_id res chain seq x y z
N MET A 1 12.38 6.76 -6.77
CA MET A 1 12.12 7.92 -5.88
C MET A 1 10.81 8.50 -6.36
N THR A 2 9.73 8.33 -5.61
CA THR A 2 8.43 8.90 -5.96
C THR A 2 8.08 10.02 -5.02
N TRP A 3 7.42 11.02 -5.59
CA TRP A 3 6.85 12.20 -4.96
C TRP A 3 5.36 12.30 -5.30
N GLN A 4 4.72 11.14 -5.50
CA GLN A 4 3.28 11.08 -5.68
C GLN A 4 2.61 11.58 -4.41
N ASP A 5 1.80 12.62 -4.57
CA ASP A 5 1.03 13.23 -3.51
C ASP A 5 -0.37 13.56 -4.05
N TYR A 6 -1.17 14.29 -3.27
CA TYR A 6 -2.42 14.85 -3.75
C TYR A 6 -2.17 15.81 -4.92
N PRO A 7 -3.10 15.88 -5.89
CA PRO A 7 -2.94 16.70 -7.10
C PRO A 7 -2.57 18.15 -6.80
N GLU A 8 -3.21 18.78 -5.81
CA GLU A 8 -2.99 20.16 -5.40
C GLU A 8 -1.58 20.39 -4.82
N VAL A 9 -1.05 19.42 -4.07
CA VAL A 9 0.31 19.47 -3.53
C VAL A 9 1.33 19.35 -4.65
N MET A 10 1.10 18.44 -5.60
CA MET A 10 1.99 18.25 -6.75
C MET A 10 1.96 19.47 -7.69
N ALA A 11 0.78 20.04 -7.96
CA ALA A 11 0.60 21.20 -8.83
C ALA A 11 1.29 22.45 -8.27
N ALA A 12 1.32 22.62 -6.95
CA ALA A 12 2.01 23.72 -6.28
C ALA A 12 3.55 23.57 -6.29
N HIS A 13 4.07 22.36 -6.53
CA HIS A 13 5.51 22.11 -6.51
C HIS A 13 6.18 22.42 -7.86
N ARG A 14 7.31 23.14 -7.82
CA ARG A 14 8.05 23.60 -9.01
C ARG A 14 8.32 22.48 -10.02
N ASP A 15 8.78 21.33 -9.51
CA ASP A 15 9.27 20.22 -10.35
C ASP A 15 8.20 19.11 -10.52
N HIS A 16 7.26 18.97 -9.59
CA HIS A 16 6.31 17.85 -9.60
C HIS A 16 5.03 18.17 -10.38
N LYS A 17 4.75 19.46 -10.63
CA LYS A 17 3.58 19.92 -11.39
C LYS A 17 3.46 19.30 -12.79
N HIS A 18 4.57 18.88 -13.37
CA HIS A 18 4.62 18.22 -14.69
C HIS A 18 4.16 16.75 -14.66
N TYR A 19 3.91 16.20 -13.46
CA TYR A 19 3.54 14.80 -13.24
C TYR A 19 2.23 14.66 -12.45
N VAL A 20 1.37 15.70 -12.44
CA VAL A 20 0.09 15.69 -11.70
C VAL A 20 -0.84 14.57 -12.15
N ASP A 21 -0.76 14.16 -13.42
CA ASP A 21 -1.49 13.01 -13.99
C ASP A 21 -1.07 11.67 -13.35
N TRP A 22 0.00 11.66 -12.57
CA TRP A 22 0.50 10.52 -11.80
C TRP A 22 0.37 10.72 -10.29
N SER A 23 -0.45 11.68 -9.85
CA SER A 23 -0.83 11.87 -8.44
C SER A 23 -1.45 10.61 -7.83
N LEU A 24 -1.56 10.59 -6.49
CA LEU A 24 -2.21 9.48 -5.78
C LEU A 24 -3.65 9.26 -6.25
N THR A 25 -4.40 10.34 -6.48
CA THR A 25 -5.78 10.29 -7.00
C THR A 25 -5.83 9.75 -8.43
N SER A 26 -4.92 10.19 -9.30
CA SER A 26 -4.88 9.71 -10.69
C SER A 26 -4.47 8.24 -10.75
N THR A 27 -3.52 7.84 -9.90
CA THR A 27 -3.11 6.43 -9.74
C THR A 27 -4.28 5.58 -9.27
N ALA A 28 -5.05 6.03 -8.28
CA ALA A 28 -6.26 5.33 -7.82
C ALA A 28 -7.26 5.13 -8.98
N THR A 29 -7.44 6.16 -9.81
CA THR A 29 -8.35 6.11 -10.98
C THR A 29 -7.86 5.12 -12.04
N ILE A 30 -6.55 5.14 -12.35
CA ILE A 30 -5.93 4.17 -13.28
C ILE A 30 -6.17 2.75 -12.77
N LEU A 31 -5.85 2.48 -11.50
CA LEU A 31 -6.05 1.16 -10.90
C LEU A 31 -7.52 0.73 -10.88
N ALA A 32 -8.45 1.64 -10.58
CA ALA A 32 -9.88 1.32 -10.56
C ALA A 32 -10.39 0.91 -11.95
N SER A 33 -9.86 1.50 -13.03
CA SER A 33 -10.20 1.07 -14.39
C SER A 33 -9.61 -0.29 -14.78
N LYS A 34 -8.45 -0.65 -14.24
CA LYS A 34 -7.80 -1.94 -14.47
C LYS A 34 -8.42 -3.08 -13.66
N PHE A 35 -8.91 -2.78 -12.45
CA PHE A 35 -9.50 -3.74 -11.53
C PHE A 35 -10.94 -3.34 -11.18
N PRO A 36 -11.89 -3.35 -12.14
CA PRO A 36 -13.24 -2.80 -11.95
C PRO A 36 -14.09 -3.57 -10.92
N ALA A 37 -13.72 -4.81 -10.61
CA ALA A 37 -14.37 -5.64 -9.59
C ALA A 37 -13.75 -5.48 -8.18
N HIS A 38 -12.75 -4.63 -8.00
CA HIS A 38 -12.01 -4.50 -6.74
C HIS A 38 -12.14 -3.11 -6.12
N HIS A 39 -12.08 -3.05 -4.79
CA HIS A 39 -11.84 -1.80 -4.08
C HIS A 39 -10.35 -1.42 -4.16
N VAL A 40 -10.07 -0.18 -4.59
CA VAL A 40 -8.70 0.34 -4.69
C VAL A 40 -8.35 1.17 -3.46
N LEU A 41 -7.36 0.71 -2.69
CA LEU A 41 -6.80 1.43 -1.55
C LEU A 41 -5.41 1.94 -1.90
N VAL A 42 -5.23 3.26 -1.97
CA VAL A 42 -3.92 3.88 -2.19
C VAL A 42 -3.31 4.29 -0.86
N ILE A 43 -2.14 3.72 -0.55
CA ILE A 43 -1.39 4.04 0.66
C ILE A 43 -0.43 5.20 0.37
N LYS A 44 -0.68 6.35 0.99
CA LYS A 44 0.22 7.51 0.94
C LYS A 44 1.44 7.26 1.86
N PRO A 45 2.66 7.70 1.49
CA PRO A 45 3.80 7.70 2.40
C PRO A 45 3.49 8.51 3.67
N SER A 46 3.88 7.98 4.84
CA SER A 46 3.65 8.63 6.13
C SER A 46 4.48 9.89 6.32
N ARG A 47 5.64 9.98 5.65
CA ARG A 47 6.52 11.14 5.67
C ARG A 47 7.09 11.42 4.29
N MET A 48 7.16 12.70 3.92
CA MET A 48 7.86 13.18 2.73
C MET A 48 9.17 13.85 3.15
N GLU A 49 10.25 13.07 3.25
CA GLU A 49 11.55 13.55 3.71
C GLU A 49 12.15 14.52 2.68
N ARG A 50 12.58 15.69 3.16
CA ARG A 50 13.08 16.82 2.34
C ARG A 50 12.13 17.23 1.19
N LYS A 51 10.83 16.97 1.33
CA LYS A 51 9.80 17.22 0.29
C LYS A 51 9.98 16.42 -1.00
N THR A 52 10.82 15.38 -1.02
CA THR A 52 11.09 14.61 -2.25
C THR A 52 11.19 13.11 -2.05
N PHE A 53 11.61 12.64 -0.87
CA PHE A 53 11.76 11.23 -0.59
C PHE A 53 10.53 10.71 0.15
N SER A 54 9.71 9.92 -0.53
CA SER A 54 8.65 9.14 0.12
C SER A 54 9.24 8.14 1.12
N CYS A 55 8.77 8.22 2.36
CA CYS A 55 9.07 7.30 3.45
C CYS A 55 7.75 6.66 3.93
N TYR A 56 7.70 5.32 3.89
CA TYR A 56 6.58 4.52 4.38
C TYR A 56 6.91 4.01 5.79
N ASP A 57 7.23 4.93 6.70
CA ASP A 57 7.75 4.61 8.04
C ASP A 57 6.75 3.80 8.89
N ASN A 58 5.47 3.83 8.52
CA ASN A 58 4.40 2.99 9.06
C ASN A 58 4.46 1.51 8.64
N PHE A 59 5.34 1.16 7.70
CA PHE A 59 5.61 -0.22 7.27
C PHE A 59 7.09 -0.57 7.38
N VAL A 60 7.97 0.33 6.98
CA VAL A 60 9.42 0.09 6.94
C VAL A 60 10.20 1.34 7.30
N SER A 61 11.08 1.19 8.29
CA SER A 61 11.95 2.27 8.75
C SER A 61 12.81 2.80 7.61
N SER A 62 12.87 4.12 7.45
CA SER A 62 13.65 4.76 6.39
C SER A 62 14.59 5.85 6.92
N ASN A 63 15.81 5.92 6.37
CA ASN A 63 16.79 6.96 6.73
C ASN A 63 16.49 8.32 6.06
N SER A 64 17.40 9.30 6.20
CA SER A 64 17.23 10.68 5.70
C SER A 64 17.24 10.85 4.17
N VAL A 65 17.48 9.78 3.41
CA VAL A 65 17.30 9.72 1.94
C VAL A 65 16.19 8.74 1.55
N GLY A 66 15.39 8.35 2.53
CA GLY A 66 14.32 7.37 2.37
C GLY A 66 14.81 5.96 2.03
N ALA A 67 16.07 5.60 2.28
CA ALA A 67 16.51 4.22 2.05
C ALA A 67 15.92 3.32 3.16
N PRO A 68 15.29 2.18 2.81
CA PRO A 68 14.61 1.33 3.78
C PRO A 68 15.60 0.45 4.57
N THR A 69 15.21 0.10 5.79
CA THR A 69 15.81 -0.98 6.59
C THR A 69 14.76 -2.05 6.83
N HIS A 70 14.90 -3.20 6.17
CA HIS A 70 13.96 -4.31 6.29
C HIS A 70 14.21 -5.15 7.53
N GLU A 71 13.16 -5.46 8.28
CA GLU A 71 13.27 -6.18 9.56
C GLU A 71 12.18 -7.26 9.72
N PRO A 72 12.49 -8.44 10.27
CA PRO A 72 11.55 -9.56 10.37
C PRO A 72 10.60 -9.45 11.57
N ARG A 73 9.90 -8.31 11.75
CA ARG A 73 9.09 -8.02 12.97
C ARG A 73 7.58 -8.29 12.83
N VAL A 74 7.10 -8.71 11.65
CA VAL A 74 5.67 -8.95 11.35
C VAL A 74 4.75 -7.74 11.66
N THR A 75 5.33 -6.53 11.63
CA THR A 75 4.62 -5.28 11.91
C THR A 75 3.87 -4.75 10.70
N ALA A 76 4.46 -4.79 9.52
CA ALA A 76 3.86 -4.31 8.29
C ALA A 76 2.68 -5.18 7.86
N LEU A 77 2.84 -6.50 7.97
CA LEU A 77 1.79 -7.49 7.72
C LEU A 77 0.60 -7.31 8.66
N SER A 78 0.86 -7.24 9.98
CA SER A 78 -0.20 -7.02 10.97
C SER A 78 -0.92 -5.68 10.76
N HIS A 79 -0.18 -4.66 10.34
CA HIS A 79 -0.73 -3.36 10.00
C HIS A 79 -1.69 -3.46 8.80
N LEU A 80 -1.30 -4.09 7.68
CA LEU A 80 -2.20 -4.27 6.53
C LEU A 80 -3.41 -5.13 6.87
N ALA A 81 -3.21 -6.21 7.62
CA ALA A 81 -4.28 -7.12 8.05
C ALA A 81 -5.33 -6.43 8.93
N THR A 82 -5.01 -5.28 9.53
CA THR A 82 -5.94 -4.45 10.31
C THR A 82 -6.46 -3.27 9.50
N LEU A 83 -5.59 -2.62 8.73
CA LEU A 83 -5.90 -1.39 8.00
C LEU A 83 -6.94 -1.61 6.89
N ILE A 84 -6.83 -2.71 6.13
CA ILE A 84 -7.73 -2.96 4.99
C ILE A 84 -9.17 -3.18 5.44
N PRO A 85 -9.48 -4.10 6.38
CA PRO A 85 -10.83 -4.26 6.90
C PRO A 85 -11.43 -2.95 7.43
N GLU A 86 -10.65 -2.19 8.20
CA GLU A 86 -11.12 -0.94 8.80
C GLU A 86 -11.36 0.16 7.75
N ALA A 87 -10.53 0.23 6.72
CA ALA A 87 -10.73 1.16 5.60
C ALA A 87 -12.01 0.82 4.82
N LEU A 88 -12.25 -0.47 4.53
CA LEU A 88 -13.46 -0.92 3.85
C LEU A 88 -14.71 -0.67 4.68
N ARG A 89 -14.66 -0.95 5.99
CA ARG A 89 -15.75 -0.66 6.92
C ARG A 89 -16.12 0.83 6.91
N LYS A 90 -15.12 1.72 6.96
CA LYS A 90 -15.35 3.17 6.87
C LYS A 90 -15.94 3.59 5.53
N ALA A 91 -15.46 3.01 4.42
CA ALA A 91 -16.01 3.29 3.10
C ALA A 91 -17.49 2.88 2.99
N GLN A 92 -17.86 1.70 3.52
CA GLN A 92 -19.25 1.23 3.56
C GLN A 92 -20.16 2.14 4.41
N ALA A 93 -19.67 2.62 5.55
CA ALA A 93 -20.41 3.55 6.42
C ALA A 93 -20.69 4.89 5.72
N LEU A 94 -19.76 5.39 4.89
CA LEU A 94 -19.98 6.61 4.11
C LEU A 94 -21.06 6.41 3.03
N HIS A 95 -21.08 5.24 2.38
CA HIS A 95 -22.10 4.93 1.37
C HIS A 95 -23.52 4.79 1.94
N THR A 96 -23.65 4.29 3.17
CA THR A 96 -24.95 4.13 3.84
C THR A 96 -25.52 5.47 4.33
N ASN A 97 -24.69 6.32 4.94
CA ASN A 97 -25.09 7.65 5.40
C ASN A 97 -25.52 8.58 4.26
N THR A 98 -24.98 8.41 3.04
CA THR A 98 -25.36 9.24 1.88
C THR A 98 -26.75 8.86 1.32
N ARG A 99 -27.33 7.71 1.72
CA ARG A 99 -28.64 7.24 1.23
C ARG A 99 -29.82 7.59 2.15
N GLU A 100 -29.58 8.04 3.38
CA GLU A 100 -30.65 8.35 4.35
C GLU A 100 -31.12 9.82 4.34
N GLU A 101 -30.52 10.70 3.54
CA GLU A 101 -30.99 12.08 3.37
C GLU A 101 -32.00 12.24 2.21
N ILE A 102 -33.17 11.61 2.31
CA ILE A 102 -34.40 12.17 1.72
C ILE A 102 -35.55 12.05 2.74
N PRO A 103 -35.66 12.97 3.72
CA PRO A 103 -36.90 13.16 4.44
C PRO A 103 -37.83 14.01 3.58
N THR A 104 -38.88 13.39 3.03
CA THR A 104 -40.06 14.09 2.55
C THR A 104 -40.57 15.03 3.64
N VAL A 105 -40.48 16.33 3.40
CA VAL A 105 -41.03 17.36 4.27
C VAL A 105 -42.56 17.26 4.23
N HIS A 106 -43.14 16.50 5.15
CA HIS A 106 -44.53 16.68 5.54
C HIS A 106 -44.59 17.78 6.58
N GLN A 107 -45.26 18.86 6.21
CA GLN A 107 -45.68 19.95 7.10
C GLN A 107 -46.53 19.42 8.25
N SER A 108 -46.13 19.72 9.48
CA SER A 108 -47.05 20.29 10.47
C SER A 108 -46.27 20.98 11.60
N CYS A 109 -46.60 22.24 11.80
CA CYS A 109 -46.30 23.08 12.95
C CYS A 109 -46.76 22.43 14.27
N ASP A 110 -45.98 22.56 15.35
CA ASP A 110 -46.31 23.53 16.41
C ASP A 110 -45.15 23.76 17.39
N SER A 111 -45.34 24.79 18.19
CA SER A 111 -44.36 25.64 18.86
C SER A 111 -44.06 25.25 20.31
N SER A 112 -42.81 25.49 20.78
CA SER A 112 -42.48 26.19 22.05
C SER A 112 -41.01 26.05 22.46
N GLN A 113 -40.57 27.04 23.24
CA GLN A 113 -39.21 27.52 23.53
C GLN A 113 -38.38 26.62 24.48
N SER A 114 -37.04 26.66 24.36
CA SER A 114 -36.17 27.19 25.44
C SER A 114 -34.68 27.21 25.06
N SER A 115 -34.03 28.30 25.47
CA SER A 115 -32.59 28.60 25.55
C SER A 115 -31.84 27.56 26.41
N CYS A 116 -30.52 27.35 26.36
CA CYS A 116 -29.42 28.32 26.56
C CYS A 116 -28.05 27.69 26.18
N ILE A 117 -27.21 28.49 25.53
CA ILE A 117 -25.79 28.80 25.81
C ILE A 117 -24.94 27.74 26.54
N ASN A 118 -23.86 27.26 25.89
CA ASN A 118 -22.46 27.40 26.34
C ASN A 118 -21.47 26.76 25.33
N ASN A 119 -20.54 27.57 24.84
CA ASN A 119 -19.21 27.15 24.38
C ASN A 119 -18.25 27.56 25.52
N PRO A 120 -17.18 26.79 25.84
CA PRO A 120 -15.94 27.01 25.09
C PRO A 120 -15.01 25.79 24.94
N HIS A 121 -14.10 25.96 23.97
CA HIS A 121 -12.81 25.31 23.78
C HIS A 121 -12.13 24.72 25.02
N GLU A 122 -11.67 23.46 24.93
CA GLU A 122 -10.36 22.96 25.38
C GLU A 122 -10.25 21.45 25.07
N TRP A 123 -9.40 21.03 24.12
CA TRP A 123 -8.97 19.63 24.02
C TRP A 123 -7.52 19.52 24.49
N GLY A 124 -7.39 19.54 25.81
CA GLY A 124 -6.23 19.06 26.54
C GLY A 124 -6.24 17.54 26.64
N THR A 125 -5.05 16.99 26.79
CA THR A 125 -4.65 15.59 26.66
C THR A 125 -5.22 14.62 27.71
N SER A 126 -5.11 13.33 27.35
CA SER A 126 -4.99 12.11 28.19
C SER A 126 -6.23 11.52 28.87
N ASP A 127 -6.79 10.48 28.24
CA ASP A 127 -7.21 9.26 28.95
C ASP A 127 -7.16 8.02 28.01
N PRO A 128 -6.21 7.07 28.17
CA PRO A 128 -6.10 5.87 27.36
C PRO A 128 -6.94 4.70 27.94
N GLN A 129 -8.20 4.96 28.29
CA GLN A 129 -9.06 3.95 28.90
C GLN A 129 -10.47 3.89 28.33
N TYR A 130 -10.60 4.01 27.00
CA TYR A 130 -11.77 3.47 26.31
C TYR A 130 -11.56 1.95 26.11
N CYS A 131 -11.92 1.21 27.16
CA CYS A 131 -11.85 -0.24 27.22
C CYS A 131 -12.64 -0.87 26.06
N ALA A 132 -12.00 -1.81 25.35
CA ALA A 132 -12.57 -2.66 24.29
C ALA A 132 -13.69 -3.63 24.77
N ALA A 133 -14.34 -3.34 25.91
CA ALA A 133 -15.24 -4.25 26.60
C ALA A 133 -16.73 -4.09 26.23
N ASN A 134 -17.11 -3.04 25.49
CA ASN A 134 -18.52 -2.76 25.13
C ASN A 134 -18.76 -2.67 23.62
N ILE A 135 -18.15 -3.58 22.85
CA ILE A 135 -18.50 -3.75 21.44
C ILE A 135 -19.76 -4.64 21.37
N PRO A 136 -20.88 -4.16 20.78
CA PRO A 136 -22.08 -4.98 20.61
C PRO A 136 -21.77 -6.30 19.91
N LEU A 137 -22.42 -7.40 20.32
CA LEU A 137 -22.15 -8.74 19.78
C LEU A 137 -22.31 -8.82 18.25
N TRP A 138 -23.25 -8.07 17.67
CA TRP A 138 -23.40 -7.98 16.21
C TRP A 138 -22.19 -7.29 15.56
N LEU A 139 -21.60 -6.29 16.23
CA LEU A 139 -20.40 -5.60 15.78
C LEU A 139 -19.18 -6.52 15.94
N LYS A 140 -19.13 -7.34 17.01
CA LYS A 140 -18.12 -8.39 17.21
C LYS A 140 -18.17 -9.48 16.12
N ASN A 141 -19.36 -9.91 15.72
CA ASN A 141 -19.55 -10.85 14.62
C ASN A 141 -19.22 -10.21 13.25
N TYR A 142 -19.51 -8.92 13.08
CA TYR A 142 -19.11 -8.16 11.89
C TYR A 142 -17.58 -7.95 11.79
N PHE A 143 -16.88 -7.88 12.93
CA PHE A 143 -15.42 -7.82 13.00
C PHE A 143 -14.71 -9.13 12.62
N GLU A 144 -15.42 -10.26 12.67
CA GLU A 144 -14.87 -11.57 12.28
C GLU A 144 -15.06 -11.88 10.78
N GLU A 145 -15.91 -11.13 10.06
CA GLU A 145 -16.34 -11.45 8.67
C GLU A 145 -16.31 -10.26 7.70
N THR A 146 -15.23 -9.47 7.65
CA THR A 146 -14.86 -8.93 6.32
C THR A 146 -14.22 -10.07 5.55
N ASP A 147 -15.05 -10.89 4.88
CA ASP A 147 -14.57 -11.94 3.99
C ASP A 147 -13.94 -11.27 2.76
N LEU A 148 -12.66 -10.92 2.89
CA LEU A 148 -11.86 -10.51 1.75
C LEU A 148 -11.66 -11.74 0.89
N ASP A 149 -12.31 -11.81 -0.26
CA ASP A 149 -12.13 -12.93 -1.18
C ASP A 149 -10.71 -12.97 -1.75
N GLU A 150 -10.22 -11.80 -2.19
CA GLU A 150 -8.93 -11.65 -2.83
C GLU A 150 -8.27 -10.31 -2.47
N ILE A 151 -6.95 -10.35 -2.27
CA ILE A 151 -6.08 -9.19 -2.06
C ILE A 151 -5.03 -9.17 -3.16
N ILE A 152 -4.91 -8.01 -3.80
CA ILE A 152 -3.85 -7.69 -4.77
C ILE A 152 -2.94 -6.63 -4.15
N LEU A 153 -1.65 -6.91 -4.06
CA LEU A 153 -0.65 -5.99 -3.53
C LEU A 153 0.17 -5.39 -4.68
N ILE A 154 0.14 -4.06 -4.83
CA ILE A 154 0.86 -3.36 -5.89
C ILE A 154 1.85 -2.38 -5.26
N GLY A 155 3.15 -2.61 -5.49
CA GLY A 155 4.21 -1.69 -5.14
C GLY A 155 4.68 -0.97 -6.39
N PHE A 156 4.48 0.34 -6.47
CA PHE A 156 5.02 1.16 -7.55
C PHE A 156 6.17 2.04 -7.05
N SER A 157 7.30 2.03 -7.79
CA SER A 157 8.49 2.82 -7.50
C SER A 157 8.98 2.64 -6.06
N LYS A 158 8.79 3.63 -5.19
CA LYS A 158 9.16 3.55 -3.79
C LYS A 158 8.22 2.63 -2.99
N GLY A 159 6.99 2.38 -3.44
CA GLY A 159 6.08 1.42 -2.85
C GLY A 159 6.62 -0.02 -2.84
N CYS A 160 7.53 -0.37 -3.76
CA CYS A 160 8.21 -1.68 -3.76
C CYS A 160 8.98 -1.96 -2.47
N VAL A 161 9.43 -0.93 -1.74
CA VAL A 161 10.12 -1.14 -0.45
C VAL A 161 9.19 -1.71 0.62
N VAL A 162 7.88 -1.43 0.52
CA VAL A 162 6.85 -2.02 1.37
C VAL A 162 6.66 -3.48 1.00
N LEU A 163 6.56 -3.81 -0.30
CA LEU A 163 6.48 -5.22 -0.71
C LEU A 163 7.71 -6.04 -0.25
N ASN A 164 8.90 -5.46 -0.34
CA ASN A 164 10.13 -6.07 0.17
C ASN A 164 10.05 -6.32 1.69
N GLN A 165 9.43 -5.42 2.45
CA GLN A 165 9.17 -5.60 3.89
C GLN A 165 8.16 -6.73 4.12
N ILE A 166 7.04 -6.73 3.39
CA ILE A 166 6.00 -7.75 3.47
C ILE A 166 6.57 -9.16 3.27
N ILE A 167 7.41 -9.37 2.24
CA ILE A 167 7.99 -10.70 1.99
C ILE A 167 9.09 -11.07 3.00
N THR A 168 9.78 -10.08 3.56
CA THR A 168 10.74 -10.30 4.66
C THR A 168 10.02 -10.77 5.92
N GLU A 169 8.90 -10.13 6.25
CA GLU A 169 8.06 -10.52 7.38
C GLU A 169 7.32 -11.84 7.14
N LEU A 170 6.90 -12.14 5.90
CA LEU A 170 6.34 -13.43 5.53
C LEU A 170 7.33 -14.56 5.84
N HIS A 171 8.60 -14.39 5.48
CA HIS A 171 9.63 -15.37 5.82
C HIS A 171 9.73 -15.59 7.34
N ALA A 172 9.70 -14.52 8.13
CA ALA A 172 9.72 -14.60 9.59
C ALA A 172 8.48 -15.34 10.14
N LEU A 173 7.30 -14.99 9.65
CA LEU A 173 6.02 -15.63 9.99
C LEU A 173 6.04 -17.14 9.72
N MET A 174 6.66 -17.56 8.61
CA MET A 174 6.74 -18.96 8.20
C MET A 174 7.81 -19.77 8.95
N THR A 175 8.80 -19.10 9.57
CA THR A 175 9.96 -19.77 10.18
C THR A 175 10.03 -19.65 11.69
N VAL A 176 9.27 -18.73 12.29
CA VAL A 176 9.27 -18.47 13.72
C VAL A 176 7.85 -18.63 14.26
N GLU A 177 7.58 -19.75 14.92
CA GLU A 177 6.25 -20.13 15.42
C GLU A 177 5.64 -19.05 16.34
N SER A 178 6.45 -18.43 17.21
CA SER A 178 5.97 -17.38 18.12
C SER A 178 5.54 -16.08 17.44
N LEU A 179 5.86 -15.89 16.16
CA LEU A 179 5.41 -14.74 15.36
C LEU A 179 4.11 -15.04 14.60
N GLN A 180 3.63 -16.29 14.61
CA GLN A 180 2.40 -16.66 13.92
C GLN A 180 1.18 -16.04 14.60
N ASN A 181 0.42 -15.29 13.82
CA ASN A 181 -0.86 -14.73 14.21
C ASN A 181 -1.89 -15.13 13.15
N LYS A 182 -3.02 -15.71 13.59
CA LYS A 182 -4.12 -16.17 12.72
C LYS A 182 -4.60 -15.06 11.77
N GLN A 183 -4.72 -13.83 12.23
CA GLN A 183 -5.13 -12.70 11.40
C GLN A 183 -4.14 -12.44 10.26
N THR A 184 -2.85 -12.51 10.55
CA THR A 184 -1.80 -12.28 9.56
C THR A 184 -1.65 -13.43 8.58
N VAL A 185 -1.80 -14.67 9.05
CA VAL A 185 -1.82 -15.86 8.18
C VAL A 185 -3.02 -15.79 7.25
N ASN A 186 -4.22 -15.57 7.79
CA ASN A 186 -5.44 -15.39 6.98
C ASN A 186 -5.28 -14.27 5.95
N PHE A 187 -4.65 -13.15 6.32
CA PHE A 187 -4.37 -12.07 5.37
C PHE A 187 -3.49 -12.54 4.20
N ILE A 188 -2.40 -13.26 4.47
CA ILE A 188 -1.52 -13.81 3.43
C ILE A 188 -2.25 -14.84 2.56
N ASP A 189 -3.12 -15.67 3.14
CA ASP A 189 -3.90 -16.66 2.39
C ASP A 189 -4.85 -16.01 1.37
N LYS A 190 -5.29 -14.77 1.63
CA LYS A 190 -6.12 -13.99 0.69
C LYS A 190 -5.29 -13.21 -0.34
N VAL A 191 -3.98 -13.08 -0.19
CA VAL A 191 -3.12 -12.45 -1.21
C VAL A 191 -2.93 -13.41 -2.37
N HIS A 192 -3.37 -13.02 -3.58
CA HIS A 192 -3.24 -13.87 -4.78
C HIS A 192 -2.30 -13.28 -5.83
N ASN A 193 -2.12 -11.96 -5.85
CA ASN A 193 -1.28 -11.30 -6.84
C ASN A 193 -0.40 -10.23 -6.18
N MET A 194 0.88 -10.22 -6.51
CA MET A 194 1.86 -9.22 -6.06
C MET A 194 2.60 -8.61 -7.23
N TYR A 195 2.51 -7.29 -7.39
CA TYR A 195 3.11 -6.54 -8.50
C TYR A 195 4.24 -5.63 -8.01
N TRP A 196 5.46 -5.87 -8.46
CA TRP A 196 6.57 -4.92 -8.35
C TRP A 196 6.64 -4.11 -9.65
N LEU A 197 6.22 -2.85 -9.58
CA LEU A 197 6.19 -1.92 -10.71
C LEU A 197 7.34 -0.92 -10.59
N ASP A 198 8.39 -1.16 -11.36
CA ASP A 198 9.55 -0.30 -11.57
C ASP A 198 10.21 0.19 -10.27
N GLY A 199 10.54 -0.76 -9.39
CA GLY A 199 11.08 -0.50 -8.06
C GLY A 199 12.41 0.26 -8.07
N GLY A 200 12.52 1.31 -7.24
CA GLY A 200 13.74 2.11 -7.17
C GLY A 200 13.80 3.10 -6.00
N HIS A 201 14.96 3.21 -5.34
CA HIS A 201 15.21 4.17 -4.28
C HIS A 201 16.64 4.73 -4.29
N ALA A 202 16.89 5.75 -3.46
CA ALA A 202 18.18 6.46 -3.38
C ALA A 202 19.23 5.74 -2.52
N GLY A 203 18.99 4.50 -2.12
CA GLY A 203 19.94 3.69 -1.35
C GLY A 203 20.78 2.83 -2.30
N GLY A 204 21.95 2.40 -1.85
CA GLY A 204 22.93 1.69 -2.69
C GLY A 204 22.74 0.17 -2.82
N ARG A 205 21.67 -0.40 -2.23
CA ARG A 205 21.38 -1.85 -2.21
C ARG A 205 19.96 -2.10 -1.71
N ASN A 206 19.51 -3.36 -1.80
CA ASN A 206 18.22 -3.85 -1.31
C ASN A 206 17.02 -3.15 -1.97
N THR A 207 17.19 -2.73 -3.24
CA THR A 207 16.08 -2.30 -4.07
C THR A 207 15.18 -3.49 -4.41
N TRP A 208 15.80 -4.65 -4.63
CA TRP A 208 15.11 -5.94 -4.71
C TRP A 208 15.69 -6.91 -3.68
N ILE A 209 14.85 -7.75 -3.08
CA ILE A 209 15.34 -8.78 -2.15
C ILE A 209 16.15 -9.82 -2.92
N THR A 210 17.33 -10.16 -2.44
CA THR A 210 18.19 -11.18 -3.08
C THR A 210 18.50 -12.36 -2.16
N SER A 211 17.91 -12.39 -0.97
CA SER A 211 18.07 -13.47 0.00
C SER A 211 17.33 -14.74 -0.47
N PRO A 212 18.03 -15.87 -0.72
CA PRO A 212 17.38 -17.09 -1.19
C PRO A 212 16.38 -17.68 -0.19
N SER A 213 16.58 -17.52 1.12
CA SER A 213 15.65 -18.05 2.13
C SER A 213 14.31 -17.34 2.09
N ILE A 214 14.33 -16.01 2.00
CA ILE A 214 13.14 -15.16 1.92
C ILE A 214 12.36 -15.48 0.64
N LEU A 215 13.05 -15.53 -0.50
CA LEU A 215 12.40 -15.78 -1.79
C LEU A 215 11.88 -17.22 -1.90
N LYS A 216 12.51 -18.20 -1.26
CA LYS A 216 11.97 -19.57 -1.16
C LYS A 216 10.71 -19.64 -0.31
N SER A 217 10.62 -18.88 0.79
CA SER A 217 9.39 -18.79 1.57
C SER A 217 8.24 -18.15 0.78
N LEU A 218 8.53 -17.12 -0.01
CA LEU A 218 7.56 -16.54 -0.94
C LEU A 218 7.14 -17.55 -2.03
N ALA A 219 8.12 -18.22 -2.66
CA ALA A 219 7.85 -19.22 -3.69
C ALA A 219 7.03 -20.42 -3.17
N ALA A 220 7.13 -20.75 -1.88
CA ALA A 220 6.31 -21.79 -1.27
C ALA A 220 4.81 -21.44 -1.24
N GLN A 221 4.45 -20.16 -1.36
CA GLN A 221 3.05 -19.70 -1.46
C GLN A 221 2.54 -19.87 -2.89
N GLN A 222 2.15 -21.09 -3.25
CA GLN A 222 1.78 -21.48 -4.62
C GLN A 222 0.50 -20.80 -5.14
N HIS A 223 -0.30 -20.19 -4.26
CA HIS A 223 -1.47 -19.38 -4.62
C HIS A 223 -1.10 -17.95 -5.06
N ILE A 224 0.11 -17.47 -4.75
CA ILE A 224 0.56 -16.11 -5.09
C ILE A 224 1.22 -16.10 -6.48
N SER A 225 0.68 -15.29 -7.38
CA SER A 225 1.33 -14.90 -8.64
C SER A 225 2.16 -13.63 -8.44
N ILE A 226 3.39 -13.64 -8.97
CA ILE A 226 4.38 -12.60 -8.77
C ILE A 226 4.69 -11.95 -10.13
N HIS A 227 4.41 -10.65 -10.23
CA HIS A 227 4.54 -9.90 -11.47
C HIS A 227 5.65 -8.85 -11.33
N ILE A 228 6.66 -8.93 -12.19
CA ILE A 228 7.79 -7.99 -12.21
C ILE A 228 7.71 -7.15 -13.49
N HIS A 229 7.31 -5.89 -13.35
CA HIS A 229 7.28 -4.94 -14.46
C HIS A 229 8.34 -3.88 -14.21
N VAL A 230 9.25 -3.69 -15.16
CA VAL A 230 10.34 -2.70 -15.02
C VAL A 230 10.52 -1.89 -16.29
N THR A 231 11.21 -0.76 -16.18
CA THR A 231 11.61 0.07 -17.33
C THR A 231 13.13 0.27 -17.35
N PRO A 232 13.73 0.61 -18.50
CA PRO A 232 15.14 0.98 -18.58
C PRO A 232 15.54 2.09 -17.59
N TYR A 233 14.61 2.97 -17.18
CA TYR A 233 14.86 4.03 -16.20
C TYR A 233 15.37 3.51 -14.85
N GLN A 234 14.95 2.32 -14.41
CA GLN A 234 15.46 1.72 -13.18
C GLN A 234 16.53 0.67 -13.45
N VAL A 235 16.26 -0.31 -14.32
CA VAL A 235 17.12 -1.49 -14.43
C VAL A 235 18.36 -1.28 -15.31
N HIS A 236 18.35 -0.26 -16.19
CA HIS A 236 19.50 0.11 -17.02
C HIS A 236 20.18 1.41 -16.54
N ASP A 237 19.92 1.86 -15.30
CA ASP A 237 20.58 3.03 -14.73
C ASP A 237 22.07 2.74 -14.47
N GLU A 238 22.95 3.39 -15.24
CA GLU A 238 24.41 3.25 -15.14
C GLU A 238 24.99 3.70 -13.79
N PHE A 239 24.33 4.67 -13.13
CA PHE A 239 24.74 5.18 -11.81
C PHE A 239 24.19 4.33 -10.67
N ARG A 240 23.11 3.57 -10.92
CA ARG A 240 22.48 2.66 -9.95
C ARG A 240 22.45 1.21 -10.47
N PRO A 241 23.60 0.63 -10.89
CA PRO A 241 23.64 -0.65 -11.60
C PRO A 241 23.21 -1.84 -10.73
N TRP A 242 23.16 -1.67 -9.40
CA TRP A 242 22.63 -2.70 -8.50
C TRP A 242 21.15 -2.96 -8.73
N ILE A 243 20.37 -1.97 -9.18
CA ILE A 243 18.91 -2.13 -9.35
C ILE A 243 18.61 -3.24 -10.37
N GLY A 244 19.24 -3.17 -11.56
CA GLY A 244 19.10 -4.22 -12.58
C GLY A 244 19.67 -5.57 -12.13
N LYS A 245 20.83 -5.57 -11.46
CA LYS A 245 21.47 -6.81 -10.96
C LYS A 245 20.61 -7.51 -9.90
N GLU A 246 20.08 -6.75 -8.94
CA GLU A 246 19.20 -7.26 -7.89
C GLU A 246 17.86 -7.72 -8.47
N CYS A 247 17.25 -6.97 -9.39
CA CYS A 247 16.02 -7.36 -10.08
C CYS A 247 16.17 -8.70 -10.81
N LYS A 248 17.27 -8.87 -11.56
CA LYS A 248 17.58 -10.12 -12.25
C LYS A 248 17.75 -11.28 -11.26
N SER A 249 18.47 -11.04 -10.16
CA SER A 249 18.67 -12.05 -9.11
C SER A 249 17.35 -12.45 -8.43
N PHE A 250 16.49 -11.47 -8.11
CA PHE A 250 15.16 -11.69 -7.54
C PHE A 250 14.33 -12.62 -8.44
N TYR A 251 14.22 -12.30 -9.73
CA TYR A 251 13.53 -13.14 -10.72
C TYR A 251 14.16 -14.55 -10.83
N ASP A 252 15.48 -14.64 -11.00
CA ASP A 252 16.18 -15.91 -11.21
C ASP A 252 16.04 -16.86 -10.00
N ILE A 253 16.01 -16.32 -8.78
CA ILE A 253 15.82 -17.12 -7.56
C ILE A 253 14.37 -17.61 -7.47
N LEU A 254 13.38 -16.74 -7.67
CA LEU A 254 11.96 -17.12 -7.64
C LEU A 254 11.63 -18.18 -8.69
N ARG A 255 12.11 -17.99 -9.93
CA ARG A 255 11.91 -18.94 -11.02
C ARG A 255 12.50 -20.31 -10.70
N ARG A 256 13.74 -20.35 -10.18
CA ARG A 256 14.39 -21.62 -9.78
C ARG A 256 13.72 -22.29 -8.57
N ALA A 257 13.08 -21.51 -7.71
CA ALA A 257 12.30 -22.03 -6.58
C ALA A 257 10.90 -22.53 -6.98
N GLY A 258 10.51 -22.42 -8.26
CA GLY A 258 9.22 -22.88 -8.75
C GLY A 258 8.05 -21.93 -8.45
N ALA A 259 8.31 -20.65 -8.22
CA ALA A 259 7.26 -19.65 -8.07
C ALA A 259 6.53 -19.38 -9.40
N LYS A 260 5.25 -18.99 -9.31
CA LYS A 260 4.52 -18.38 -10.44
C LYS A 260 5.01 -16.94 -10.62
N VAL A 261 6.06 -16.76 -11.41
CA VAL A 261 6.69 -15.45 -11.62
C VAL A 261 6.83 -15.11 -13.10
N ASP A 262 6.39 -13.90 -13.46
CA ASP A 262 6.64 -13.30 -14.76
C ASP A 262 7.50 -12.04 -14.65
N TYR A 263 8.12 -11.69 -15.77
CA TYR A 263 9.00 -10.54 -15.92
C TYR A 263 8.72 -9.87 -17.26
N LEU A 264 8.52 -8.55 -17.22
CA LEU A 264 8.32 -7.73 -18.41
C LEU A 264 9.12 -6.42 -18.32
N LEU A 265 10.03 -6.23 -19.28
CA LEU A 265 10.71 -4.96 -19.51
C LEU A 265 9.88 -4.10 -20.47
N HIS A 266 9.33 -3.00 -19.97
CA HIS A 266 8.53 -2.06 -20.76
C HIS A 266 9.44 -1.02 -21.42
N PHE A 267 9.06 -0.58 -22.62
CA PHE A 267 9.71 0.53 -23.32
C PHE A 267 11.21 0.31 -23.56
N GLU A 268 11.62 -0.92 -23.90
CA GLU A 268 13.03 -1.29 -24.07
C GLU A 268 13.76 -0.44 -25.12
N GLU A 269 13.09 -0.09 -26.22
CA GLU A 269 13.62 0.73 -27.30
C GLU A 269 13.66 2.24 -26.98
N GLU A 270 13.07 2.65 -25.87
CA GLU A 270 12.96 4.06 -25.51
C GLU A 270 14.12 4.51 -24.62
N SER A 271 14.50 5.79 -24.76
CA SER A 271 15.50 6.37 -23.86
C SER A 271 15.01 6.39 -22.40
N PRO A 272 15.82 5.94 -21.42
CA PRO A 272 15.45 5.93 -20.01
C PRO A 272 14.94 7.30 -19.53
N SER A 273 13.70 7.34 -19.02
CA SER A 273 13.13 8.60 -18.53
C SER A 273 12.12 8.36 -17.41
N LEU A 274 11.94 9.40 -16.60
CA LEU A 274 10.93 9.39 -15.55
C LEU A 274 9.50 9.34 -16.11
N LEU A 275 9.28 9.81 -17.34
CA LEU A 275 8.00 9.66 -18.01
C LEU A 275 7.66 8.18 -18.20
N TRP A 276 8.61 7.37 -18.67
CA TRP A 276 8.42 5.93 -18.87
C TRP A 276 8.25 5.18 -17.55
N HIS A 277 9.00 5.60 -16.52
CA HIS A 277 8.82 5.12 -15.15
C HIS A 277 7.36 5.22 -14.69
N PHE A 278 6.71 6.38 -14.90
CA PHE A 278 5.30 6.53 -14.54
C PHE A 278 4.34 5.83 -15.51
N ARG A 279 4.62 5.86 -16.82
CA ARG A 279 3.78 5.22 -17.84
C ARG A 279 3.60 3.73 -17.65
N ILE A 280 4.46 3.06 -16.89
CA ILE A 280 4.26 1.67 -16.51
C ILE A 280 2.89 1.44 -15.84
N LEU A 281 2.39 2.42 -15.06
CA LEU A 281 1.09 2.35 -14.40
C LEU A 281 -0.08 2.20 -15.39
N ASN A 282 0.07 2.69 -16.62
CA ASN A 282 -0.94 2.51 -17.66
C ASN A 282 -0.81 1.17 -18.40
N ASN A 283 0.37 0.56 -18.40
CA ASN A 283 0.72 -0.54 -19.31
C ASN A 283 0.87 -1.90 -18.64
N PHE A 284 1.03 -1.96 -17.31
CA PHE A 284 0.97 -3.24 -16.60
C PHE A 284 -0.47 -3.78 -16.57
N ILE A 285 -0.63 -5.08 -16.82
CA ILE A 285 -1.76 -6.02 -16.60
C ILE A 285 -1.21 -7.41 -16.94
#